data_AF-A0A534X5U4-F1
#
_entry.id   AF-A0A534X5U4-F1
#
_cell.length_a   1.000
_cell.length_b   1.000
_cell.length_c   1.000
_cell.angle_alpha   90.00
_cell.angle_beta   90.00
_cell.angle_gamma   90.00
#
_symmetry.space_group_name_H-M   'P 1'
#
loop_
_entity.id
_entity.type
_entity.pdbx_description
1 polymer ?
#
loop_
_entity_poly.entity_id
_entity_poly.type
_entity_poly.pdbx_seq_one_letter_code
_entity_poly.pdbx_strand_id
1 'polypeptide(L)' 'MAEGRRAYLWFEDARVVARDMRLMCVVAGRVVPLPVVILHPDCTLAADGDVGRLGVPRWWAEERGLTCE' A
#
# COMPACT_ATOMS: atom_id res chain seq x y z
N MET A 1 -27.77 2.24 3.23
CA MET A 1 -26.73 1.32 3.73
C MET A 1 -25.57 1.35 2.75
N ALA A 2 -24.51 2.13 3.03
CA ALA A 2 -23.36 2.25 2.13
C ALA A 2 -22.06 2.45 2.93
N GLU A 3 -21.85 1.62 3.96
CA GLU A 3 -20.70 1.69 4.87
C GLU A 3 -19.58 0.70 4.48
N GLY A 4 -19.55 0.23 3.22
CA GLY A 4 -18.63 -0.84 2.78
C GLY A 4 -17.50 -0.38 1.85
N ARG A 5 -17.46 0.90 1.46
CA ARG A 5 -16.61 1.41 0.36
C ARG A 5 -15.41 2.29 0.80
N ARG A 6 -15.15 2.51 2.10
CA ARG A 6 -14.22 3.58 2.55
C ARG A 6 -13.24 3.24 3.68
N ALA A 7 -13.00 1.99 4.02
CA ALA A 7 -11.87 1.68 4.90
C ALA A 7 -10.60 1.54 4.05
N TYR A 8 -9.90 2.65 3.81
CA TYR A 8 -8.50 2.57 3.41
C TYR A 8 -7.68 2.19 4.64
N LEU A 9 -6.68 1.35 4.46
CA LEU A 9 -5.67 1.07 5.47
C LEU A 9 -4.44 1.89 5.17
N TRP A 10 -3.93 2.50 6.24
CA TRP A 10 -2.83 3.43 6.22
C TRP A 10 -1.61 2.78 6.86
N PHE A 11 -0.47 2.93 6.20
CA PHE A 11 0.82 2.49 6.68
C PHE A 11 1.80 3.67 6.60
N GLU A 12 2.34 4.09 7.74
CA GLU A 12 3.14 5.32 7.86
C GLU A 12 4.61 5.15 7.41
N ASP A 13 5.10 3.90 7.35
CA ASP A 13 6.51 3.56 7.04
C ASP A 13 6.61 2.60 5.84
N ALA A 14 5.81 2.87 4.81
CA ALA A 14 5.85 2.10 3.59
C ALA A 14 7.04 2.55 2.72
N ARG A 15 7.82 1.61 2.20
CA ARG A 15 8.98 1.89 1.33
C ARG A 15 8.76 1.36 -0.07
N VAL A 16 8.98 2.17 -1.09
CA VAL A 16 8.95 1.70 -2.49
C VAL A 16 10.31 1.13 -2.86
N VAL A 17 10.30 -0.04 -3.50
CA VAL A 17 11.49 -0.67 -4.07
C VAL A 17 11.19 -1.17 -5.49
N ALA A 18 12.07 -0.89 -6.43
CA ALA A 18 12.02 -1.42 -7.78
C ALA A 18 12.77 -2.76 -7.86
N ARG A 19 12.08 -3.82 -8.30
CA ARG A 19 12.64 -5.15 -8.52
C ARG A 19 12.14 -5.68 -9.86
N ASP A 20 13.04 -6.16 -10.72
CA ASP A 20 12.69 -6.79 -11.99
C ASP A 20 11.72 -5.95 -12.85
N MET A 21 12.00 -4.64 -12.97
CA MET A 21 11.17 -3.63 -13.65
C MET A 21 9.74 -3.47 -13.07
N ARG A 22 9.48 -3.96 -11.86
CA ARG A 22 8.21 -3.81 -11.14
C ARG A 22 8.41 -2.97 -9.88
N LEU A 23 7.46 -2.07 -9.62
CA LEU A 23 7.39 -1.35 -8.36
C LEU A 23 6.78 -2.26 -7.29
N MET A 24 7.52 -2.43 -6.22
CA MET A 24 7.13 -3.17 -5.03
C MET A 24 7.06 -2.19 -3.85
N CYS A 25 6.29 -2.54 -2.84
CA CYS A 25 6.17 -1.82 -1.59
C CYS A 25 6.55 -2.75 -0.45
N VAL A 26 7.42 -2.28 0.42
CA VAL A 26 7.71 -2.90 1.71
C VAL A 26 6.79 -2.25 2.74
N VAL A 27 5.95 -3.05 3.38
CA VAL A 27 4.97 -2.59 4.36
C VAL A 27 4.76 -3.65 5.42
N ALA A 28 4.80 -3.26 6.70
CA ALA A 28 4.73 -4.19 7.83
C ALA A 28 5.71 -5.40 7.70
N GLY A 29 6.92 -5.15 7.19
CA GLY A 29 7.94 -6.18 6.97
C GLY A 29 7.68 -7.13 5.78
N ARG A 30 6.61 -6.91 5.01
CA ARG A 30 6.25 -7.72 3.83
C ARG A 30 6.53 -6.95 2.55
N VAL A 31 6.97 -7.66 1.52
CA VAL A 31 7.19 -7.09 0.18
C VAL A 31 6.03 -7.48 -0.72
N VAL A 32 5.28 -6.50 -1.22
CA VAL A 32 4.09 -6.71 -2.06
C VAL A 32 4.18 -5.85 -3.33
N PRO A 33 3.59 -6.26 -4.47
CA PRO A 33 3.45 -5.41 -5.64
C PRO A 33 2.76 -4.09 -5.30
N LEU A 34 3.33 -2.95 -5.70
CA LEU A 34 2.76 -1.62 -5.44
C LEU A 34 1.51 -1.41 -6.31
N PRO A 35 0.33 -1.21 -5.74
CA PRO A 35 -0.91 -1.19 -6.51
C PRO A 35 -1.25 0.25 -6.94
N VAL A 36 -0.42 0.85 -7.79
CA VAL A 36 -0.48 2.27 -8.22
C VAL A 36 -1.87 2.76 -8.67
N VAL A 37 -2.70 1.89 -9.24
CA VAL A 37 -4.05 2.24 -9.75
C VAL A 37 -5.13 2.38 -8.68
N ILE A 38 -4.89 1.87 -7.46
CA ILE A 38 -5.87 1.87 -6.36
C ILE A 38 -5.36 2.59 -5.10
N LEU A 39 -4.22 3.29 -5.21
CA LEU A 39 -3.69 4.09 -4.12
C LEU A 39 -4.63 5.23 -3.75
N HIS A 40 -4.66 5.57 -2.45
CA HIS A 40 -5.33 6.78 -2.00
C HIS A 40 -4.60 8.03 -2.56
N PRO A 41 -5.32 9.12 -2.91
CA PRO A 41 -4.69 10.35 -3.41
C PRO A 41 -3.70 10.99 -2.43
N ASP A 42 -3.87 10.79 -1.12
CA ASP A 42 -2.94 11.30 -0.09
C ASP A 42 -1.72 10.38 0.15
N CYS A 43 -1.48 9.39 -0.72
CA CYS A 43 -0.22 8.64 -0.71
C CYS A 43 0.95 9.56 -1.04
N THR A 44 2.02 9.48 -0.26
CA THR A 44 3.22 10.31 -0.45
C THR A 44 4.37 9.54 -1.10
N LEU A 45 4.08 8.41 -1.74
CA LEU A 45 5.06 7.54 -2.41
C LEU A 45 5.05 7.85 -3.91
N ALA A 46 6.14 8.42 -4.42
CA ALA A 46 6.24 8.89 -5.81
C ALA A 46 7.21 8.05 -6.66
N ALA A 47 8.30 7.54 -6.07
CA ALA A 47 9.38 6.87 -6.80
C ALA A 47 10.05 5.74 -6.00
N ASP A 48 10.90 4.96 -6.70
CA ASP A 48 11.79 3.98 -6.06
C ASP A 48 12.67 4.64 -5.00
N GLY A 49 12.78 4.00 -3.83
CA GLY A 49 13.53 4.51 -2.70
C GLY A 49 12.75 5.42 -1.76
N ASP A 50 11.54 5.86 -2.13
CA ASP A 50 10.70 6.66 -1.25
C ASP A 50 10.25 5.88 -0.02
N VAL A 51 10.16 6.60 1.10
CA VAL A 51 9.56 6.14 2.35
C VAL A 51 8.49 7.13 2.74
N GLY A 52 7.30 6.63 3.06
CA GLY A 52 6.20 7.49 3.48
C GLY A 52 4.89 6.74 3.64
N ARG A 53 3.80 7.49 3.51
CA ARG A 53 2.46 7.00 3.78
C ARG A 53 1.89 6.26 2.58
N LEU A 54 1.45 5.02 2.82
CA LEU A 54 0.70 4.19 1.88
C LEU A 54 -0.74 4.02 2.35
N GLY A 55 -1.68 4.56 1.57
CA GLY A 55 -3.11 4.30 1.69
C GLY A 55 -3.57 3.31 0.62
N VAL A 56 -4.00 2.12 1.04
CA VAL A 56 -4.54 1.09 0.14
C VAL A 56 -5.94 0.66 0.58
N PRO A 57 -6.79 0.16 -0.33
CA PRO A 57 -8.08 -0.37 0.06
C PRO A 57 -7.92 -1.56 1.03
N ARG A 58 -8.78 -1.63 2.06
CA ARG A 58 -8.73 -2.71 3.06
C ARG A 58 -8.80 -4.11 2.46
N TRP A 59 -9.70 -4.35 1.50
CA TRP A 59 -9.84 -5.64 0.82
C TRP A 59 -8.51 -6.10 0.20
N TRP A 60 -7.78 -5.17 -0.42
CA TRP A 60 -6.51 -5.46 -1.06
C TRP A 60 -5.43 -5.81 -0.04
N ALA A 61 -5.41 -5.10 1.08
CA ALA A 61 -4.53 -5.38 2.19
C ALA A 61 -4.84 -6.74 2.84
N GLU A 62 -6.11 -7.11 2.98
CA GLU A 62 -6.56 -8.42 3.50
C GLU A 62 -6.13 -9.56 2.57
N GLU A 63 -6.33 -9.44 1.26
CA GLU A 63 -5.86 -10.42 0.26
C GLU A 63 -4.34 -10.65 0.28
N ARG A 64 -3.58 -9.66 0.76
CA ARG A 64 -2.12 -9.70 0.88
C ARG A 64 -1.65 -9.98 2.31
N GLY A 65 -2.57 -10.25 3.23
CA GLY A 65 -2.26 -10.51 4.64
C GLY A 65 -1.58 -9.35 5.34
N LEU A 66 -1.81 -8.11 4.90
CA LEU A 66 -1.22 -6.89 5.47
C LEU A 66 -2.00 -6.36 6.67
N THR A 67 -3.24 -6.84 6.87
CA THR A 67 -4.01 -6.63 8.09
C THR A 67 -3.40 -7.48 9.19
N CYS A 68 -2.53 -6.90 10.00
CA CYS A 68 -2.17 -7.49 11.27
C CYS A 68 -3.40 -7.46 12.19
N GLU A 69 -3.78 -8.61 12.71
CA GLU A 69 -4.26 -8.69 14.10
C GLU A 69 -3.11 -8.38 15.06
#